data_AF-A0A1Q5XMS4-F1
#
_entry.id   AF-A0A1Q5XMS4-F1
#
_cell.length_a   1.000
_cell.length_b   1.000
_cell.length_c   1.000
_cell.angle_alpha   90.00
_cell.angle_beta   90.00
_cell.angle_gamma   90.00
#
_symmetry.space_group_name_H-M   'P 1'
#
loop_
_entity.id
_entity.type
_entity.pdbx_description
1 polymer ?
#
loop_
_entity_poly.entity_id
_entity_poly.type
_entity_poly.pdbx_seq_one_letter_code
_entity_poly.pdbx_strand_id
1 'polypeptide(L)'
;MKSTYKERLNQTPVSNGKWTGERGESTFISDSPEVKPYFNEAGVQGVKYKNAVPDLSPFSKAEFEITGMSSSRTSNFSKADELLAKQWSTPEKQWTKAEVAKWRTQNKYTWHELNDGKTIQLIPSSINSKFGHLGGVSEVK
;
A
#
# COMPACT_ATOMS: atom_id res chain seq x y z
N MET A 1 9.80 7.01 -17.73
CA MET A 1 10.95 6.12 -17.38
C MET A 1 10.76 5.58 -15.97
N LYS A 2 10.96 4.27 -15.75
CA LYS A 2 10.85 3.66 -14.40
C LYS A 2 11.96 4.17 -13.48
N SER A 3 11.69 4.22 -12.17
CA SER A 3 12.66 4.63 -11.16
C SER A 3 13.91 3.74 -11.18
N THR A 4 15.08 4.29 -10.84
CA THR A 4 16.32 3.52 -10.64
C THR A 4 16.33 2.85 -9.26
N TYR A 5 17.18 1.81 -9.09
CA TYR A 5 17.36 1.18 -7.78
C TYR A 5 17.79 2.18 -6.70
N LYS A 6 18.73 3.08 -7.02
CA LYS A 6 19.22 4.09 -6.08
C LYS A 6 18.12 5.06 -5.63
N GLU A 7 17.26 5.49 -6.55
CA GLU A 7 16.12 6.37 -6.22
C GLU A 7 15.13 5.67 -5.29
N ARG A 8 14.81 4.39 -5.52
CA ARG A 8 13.97 3.60 -4.60
C ARG A 8 14.64 3.37 -3.26
N LEU A 9 15.91 2.98 -3.25
CA LEU A 9 16.69 2.73 -2.04
C LEU A 9 16.70 3.96 -1.13
N ASN A 10 16.81 5.15 -1.69
CA ASN A 10 16.76 6.42 -0.94
C ASN A 10 15.43 6.66 -0.21
N GLN A 11 14.33 6.00 -0.62
CA GLN A 11 13.04 6.08 0.07
C GLN A 11 12.88 5.02 1.18
N THR A 12 13.76 4.01 1.22
CA THR A 12 13.66 2.93 2.21
C THR A 12 14.14 3.40 3.60
N PRO A 13 13.67 2.77 4.70
CA PRO A 13 14.09 3.14 6.05
C PRO A 13 15.61 3.08 6.27
N VAL A 14 16.16 4.15 6.84
CA VAL A 14 17.56 4.26 7.31
C VAL A 14 17.73 4.03 8.81
N SER A 15 16.64 4.20 9.57
CA SER A 15 16.62 4.20 11.04
C SER A 15 15.22 3.81 11.53
N ASN A 16 15.01 3.79 12.86
CA ASN A 16 13.75 3.41 13.51
C ASN A 16 13.32 1.95 13.25
N GLY A 17 14.32 1.08 13.21
CA GLY A 17 14.19 -0.34 13.02
C GLY A 17 15.50 -0.98 12.59
N LYS A 18 15.43 -2.25 12.24
CA LYS A 18 16.59 -3.06 11.87
C LYS A 18 16.31 -3.83 10.58
N TRP A 19 17.30 -3.84 9.70
CA TRP A 19 17.33 -4.75 8.55
C TRP A 19 17.87 -6.12 8.98
N THR A 20 17.21 -7.20 8.54
CA THR A 20 17.69 -8.56 8.81
C THR A 20 18.92 -8.93 7.98
N GLY A 21 19.19 -8.18 6.91
CA GLY A 21 20.35 -8.31 6.04
C GLY A 21 20.61 -7.01 5.29
N GLU A 22 20.89 -7.10 3.99
CA GLU A 22 21.13 -5.93 3.15
C GLU A 22 19.90 -5.01 3.07
N ARG A 23 20.10 -3.70 3.21
CA ARG A 23 19.05 -2.69 3.11
C ARG A 23 18.47 -2.67 1.69
N GLY A 24 17.15 -2.77 1.59
CA GLY A 24 16.43 -2.81 0.31
C GLY A 24 16.28 -4.20 -0.31
N GLU A 25 16.98 -5.21 0.24
CA GLU A 25 16.95 -6.60 -0.25
C GLU A 25 16.64 -7.63 0.86
N SER A 26 16.22 -7.15 2.03
CA SER A 26 15.91 -8.01 3.18
C SER A 26 14.66 -7.52 3.93
N THR A 27 14.39 -8.08 5.10
CA THR A 27 13.23 -7.67 5.91
C THR A 27 13.62 -6.49 6.79
N PHE A 28 12.80 -5.44 6.79
CA PHE A 28 12.91 -4.34 7.74
C PHE A 28 11.92 -4.56 8.89
N ILE A 29 12.45 -4.66 10.10
CA ILE A 29 11.70 -4.80 11.35
C ILE A 29 11.63 -3.42 11.98
N SER A 30 10.46 -2.78 11.96
CA SER A 30 10.29 -1.43 12.50
C SER A 30 10.15 -1.43 14.03
N ASP A 31 10.78 -0.45 14.68
CA ASP A 31 10.60 -0.21 16.12
C ASP A 31 9.30 0.53 16.45
N SER A 32 8.62 1.09 15.43
CA SER A 32 7.45 1.94 15.58
C SER A 32 6.29 1.17 16.22
N PRO A 33 5.80 1.54 17.43
CA PRO A 33 4.72 0.82 18.09
C PRO A 33 3.43 0.84 17.27
N GLU A 34 3.20 1.88 16.47
CA GLU A 34 2.04 2.02 15.60
C GLU A 34 1.88 0.93 14.54
N VAL A 35 2.98 0.29 14.10
CA VAL A 35 2.92 -0.75 13.06
C VAL A 35 2.87 -2.17 13.62
N LYS A 36 3.24 -2.34 14.90
CA LYS A 36 3.32 -3.66 15.56
C LYS A 36 2.00 -4.43 15.57
N PRO A 37 0.82 -3.80 15.80
CA PRO A 37 -0.46 -4.51 15.74
C PRO A 37 -0.70 -5.16 14.38
N TYR A 38 -0.38 -4.45 13.29
CA TYR A 38 -0.56 -4.98 11.92
C TYR A 38 0.42 -6.12 11.60
N PHE A 39 1.65 -6.05 12.13
CA PHE A 39 2.62 -7.14 12.00
C PHE A 39 2.11 -8.41 12.69
N ASN A 40 1.59 -8.27 13.91
CA ASN A 40 1.02 -9.37 14.68
C ASN A 40 -0.22 -9.95 13.97
N GLU A 41 -1.13 -9.10 13.51
CA GLU A 41 -2.34 -9.51 12.78
C GLU A 41 -2.02 -10.26 11.49
N ALA A 42 -1.01 -9.79 10.74
CA ALA A 42 -0.56 -10.43 9.51
C ALA A 42 0.37 -11.64 9.73
N GLY A 43 0.79 -11.92 10.98
CA GLY A 43 1.72 -13.01 11.28
C GLY A 43 3.12 -12.81 10.70
N VAL A 44 3.57 -11.56 10.52
CA VAL A 44 4.89 -11.22 9.97
C VAL A 44 5.73 -10.45 10.99
N GLN A 45 7.04 -10.64 10.96
CA GLN A 45 7.98 -9.91 11.85
C GLN A 45 8.34 -8.50 11.35
N GLY A 46 8.10 -8.22 10.06
CA GLY A 46 8.55 -7.01 9.39
C GLY A 46 8.12 -6.97 7.93
N VAL A 47 8.52 -5.91 7.24
CA VAL A 47 8.23 -5.71 5.81
C VAL A 47 9.39 -6.24 4.98
N LYS A 48 9.10 -7.17 4.05
CA LYS A 48 10.09 -7.66 3.10
C LYS A 48 10.34 -6.61 2.04
N TYR A 49 11.61 -6.40 1.68
CA TYR A 49 11.99 -5.62 0.52
C TYR A 49 12.73 -6.48 -0.49
N LYS A 50 12.50 -6.17 -1.76
CA LYS A 50 13.28 -6.69 -2.89
C LYS A 50 13.41 -5.58 -3.92
N ASN A 51 14.60 -5.37 -4.46
CA ASN A 51 14.86 -4.26 -5.40
C ASN A 51 14.44 -2.89 -4.84
N ALA A 52 14.61 -2.72 -3.51
CA ALA A 52 14.18 -1.56 -2.73
C ALA A 52 12.66 -1.23 -2.80
N VAL A 53 11.83 -2.22 -3.16
CA VAL A 53 10.37 -2.11 -3.14
C VAL A 53 9.82 -2.88 -1.92
N PRO A 54 8.99 -2.25 -1.06
CA PRO A 54 8.34 -2.96 0.04
C PRO A 54 7.22 -3.87 -0.46
N ASP A 55 7.12 -5.06 0.11
CA ASP A 55 5.94 -5.92 -0.02
C ASP A 55 4.96 -5.61 1.12
N LEU A 56 3.90 -4.86 0.80
CA LEU A 56 2.84 -4.48 1.75
C LEU A 56 1.60 -5.37 1.65
N SER A 57 1.62 -6.37 0.76
CA SER A 57 0.51 -7.30 0.51
C SER A 57 0.01 -8.01 1.79
N PRO A 58 0.86 -8.39 2.76
CA PRO A 58 0.39 -9.00 4.02
C PRO A 58 -0.57 -8.12 4.84
N PHE A 59 -0.60 -6.80 4.59
CA PHE A 59 -1.47 -5.85 5.30
C PHE A 59 -2.70 -5.45 4.48
N SER A 60 -2.90 -6.05 3.30
CA SER A 60 -3.98 -5.71 2.39
C SER A 60 -5.33 -6.25 2.88
N LYS A 61 -6.33 -5.37 2.94
CA LYS A 61 -7.73 -5.70 3.22
C LYS A 61 -8.52 -6.02 1.95
N ALA A 62 -8.07 -5.51 0.80
CA ALA A 62 -8.67 -5.73 -0.51
C ALA A 62 -7.64 -5.42 -1.59
N GLU A 63 -7.69 -6.15 -2.70
CA GLU A 63 -6.81 -5.95 -3.84
C GLU A 63 -7.63 -6.01 -5.13
N PHE A 64 -7.34 -5.11 -6.07
CA PHE A 64 -8.00 -5.07 -7.36
C PHE A 64 -7.01 -4.77 -8.48
N GLU A 65 -7.28 -5.34 -9.66
CA GLU A 65 -6.72 -4.82 -10.90
C GLU A 65 -7.62 -3.69 -11.44
N ILE A 66 -7.04 -2.53 -11.73
CA ILE A 66 -7.68 -1.41 -12.39
C ILE A 66 -7.26 -1.40 -13.85
N THR A 67 -8.19 -1.78 -14.75
CA THR A 67 -8.01 -1.59 -16.19
C THR A 67 -7.88 -0.10 -16.52
N GLY A 68 -6.80 0.27 -17.22
CA GLY A 68 -6.52 1.66 -17.57
C GLY A 68 -6.25 2.53 -16.34
N MET A 69 -5.41 2.04 -15.42
CA MET A 69 -4.83 2.88 -14.37
C MET A 69 -4.13 4.07 -15.03
N SER A 70 -4.39 5.27 -14.51
CA SER A 70 -3.92 6.52 -15.09
C SER A 70 -2.87 7.17 -14.17
N SER A 71 -2.24 8.24 -14.63
CA SER A 71 -1.42 9.09 -13.75
C SER A 71 -2.25 9.87 -12.72
N SER A 72 -3.59 9.85 -12.82
CA SER A 72 -4.48 10.48 -11.84
C SER A 72 -4.77 9.52 -10.69
N ARG A 73 -4.04 9.69 -9.59
CA ARG A 73 -4.27 8.96 -8.33
C ARG A 73 -5.73 9.07 -7.86
N THR A 74 -6.33 10.26 -7.97
CA THR A 74 -7.73 10.48 -7.60
C THR A 74 -8.68 9.63 -8.44
N SER A 75 -8.43 9.53 -9.75
CA SER A 75 -9.22 8.67 -10.65
C SER A 75 -9.09 7.20 -10.27
N ASN A 76 -7.86 6.72 -10.06
CA ASN A 76 -7.58 5.33 -9.69
C ASN A 76 -8.25 4.98 -8.36
N PHE A 77 -8.17 5.87 -7.37
CA PHE A 77 -8.81 5.69 -6.06
C PHE A 77 -10.32 5.63 -6.18
N SER A 78 -10.93 6.50 -7.00
CA SER A 78 -12.38 6.46 -7.24
C SER A 78 -12.82 5.15 -7.90
N LYS A 79 -12.00 4.55 -8.78
CA LYS A 79 -12.29 3.25 -9.39
C LYS A 79 -12.20 2.13 -8.35
N ALA A 80 -11.15 2.13 -7.53
CA ALA A 80 -11.00 1.16 -6.44
C ALA A 80 -12.13 1.25 -5.40
N ASP A 81 -12.56 2.47 -5.06
CA ASP A 81 -13.69 2.70 -4.16
C ASP A 81 -15.00 2.12 -4.74
N GLU A 82 -15.20 2.20 -6.06
CA GLU A 82 -16.36 1.59 -6.73
C GLU A 82 -16.31 0.05 -6.71
N LEU A 83 -15.14 -0.54 -6.96
CA LEU A 83 -14.96 -1.99 -6.89
C LEU A 83 -15.20 -2.52 -5.49
N LEU A 84 -14.66 -1.85 -4.48
CA LEU A 84 -14.86 -2.23 -3.08
C LEU A 84 -16.31 -2.04 -2.64
N ALA A 85 -16.97 -0.97 -3.11
CA ALA A 85 -18.40 -0.77 -2.85
C ALA A 85 -19.23 -1.95 -3.39
N LYS A 86 -18.95 -2.40 -4.63
CA LYS A 86 -19.60 -3.59 -5.20
C LYS A 86 -19.32 -4.85 -4.38
N GLN A 87 -18.08 -5.03 -3.91
CA GLN A 87 -17.70 -6.18 -3.07
C GLN A 87 -18.38 -6.16 -1.68
N TRP A 88 -18.59 -4.99 -1.09
CA TRP A 88 -19.23 -4.85 0.23
C TRP A 88 -20.75 -4.77 0.19
N SER A 89 -21.33 -4.46 -0.98
CA SER A 89 -22.77 -4.47 -1.18
C SER A 89 -23.35 -5.86 -0.95
N THR A 90 -24.47 -5.89 -0.23
CA THR A 90 -25.29 -7.05 0.07
C THR A 90 -26.75 -6.73 -0.28
N PRO A 91 -27.65 -7.72 -0.38
CA PRO A 91 -29.07 -7.45 -0.60
C PRO A 91 -29.66 -6.46 0.42
N GLU A 92 -29.16 -6.46 1.66
CA GLU A 92 -29.64 -5.61 2.76
C GLU A 92 -28.99 -4.23 2.79
N LYS A 93 -27.78 -4.08 2.24
CA LYS A 93 -27.04 -2.81 2.22
C LYS A 93 -26.26 -2.64 0.93
N GLN A 94 -26.63 -1.62 0.17
CA GLN A 94 -25.85 -1.16 -0.98
C GLN A 94 -24.83 -0.10 -0.53
N TRP A 95 -23.56 -0.35 -0.79
CA TRP A 95 -22.49 0.62 -0.57
C TRP A 95 -22.26 1.45 -1.83
N THR A 96 -21.92 2.71 -1.63
CA THR A 96 -21.47 3.63 -2.67
C THR A 96 -19.97 3.88 -2.56
N LYS A 97 -19.33 4.29 -3.67
CA LYS A 97 -17.92 4.69 -3.65
C LYS A 97 -17.63 5.83 -2.66
N ALA A 98 -18.59 6.73 -2.44
CA ALA A 98 -18.46 7.83 -1.48
C ALA A 98 -18.44 7.33 -0.03
N GLU A 99 -19.28 6.34 0.29
CA GLU A 99 -19.27 5.70 1.62
C GLU A 99 -17.98 4.92 1.86
N VAL A 100 -17.45 4.24 0.84
CA VAL A 100 -16.14 3.57 0.94
C VAL A 100 -15.03 4.61 1.18
N ALA A 101 -14.99 5.71 0.42
CA ALA A 101 -14.00 6.77 0.61
C ALA A 101 -14.06 7.37 2.02
N LYS A 102 -15.28 7.58 2.55
CA LYS A 102 -15.50 8.02 3.94
C LYS A 102 -15.02 6.98 4.94
N TRP A 103 -15.37 5.72 4.75
CA TRP A 103 -14.94 4.61 5.60
C TRP A 103 -13.41 4.53 5.67
N ARG A 104 -12.72 4.62 4.53
CA ARG A 104 -11.25 4.58 4.48
C ARG A 104 -10.63 5.70 5.32
N THR A 105 -11.14 6.93 5.17
CA THR A 105 -10.66 8.08 5.96
C THR A 105 -10.90 7.87 7.45
N GLN A 106 -12.11 7.45 7.84
CA GLN A 106 -12.49 7.23 9.24
C GLN A 106 -11.70 6.08 9.89
N ASN A 107 -11.40 5.04 9.14
CA ASN A 107 -10.71 3.84 9.62
C ASN A 107 -9.19 3.87 9.34
N LYS A 108 -8.66 4.98 8.81
CA LYS A 108 -7.24 5.19 8.51
C LYS A 108 -6.66 4.15 7.53
N TYR A 109 -7.35 3.95 6.41
CA TYR A 109 -6.88 3.15 5.28
C TYR A 109 -6.65 4.02 4.04
N THR A 110 -5.76 3.57 3.17
CA THR A 110 -5.46 4.20 1.89
C THR A 110 -5.27 3.17 0.80
N TRP A 111 -5.49 3.59 -0.44
CA TRP A 111 -5.14 2.78 -1.59
C TRP A 111 -3.64 2.92 -1.89
N HIS A 112 -2.97 1.78 -2.11
CA HIS A 112 -1.57 1.66 -2.47
C HIS A 112 -1.47 1.07 -3.87
N GLU A 113 -0.97 1.86 -4.82
CA GLU A 113 -0.78 1.45 -6.22
C GLU A 113 0.55 0.72 -6.36
N LEU A 114 0.54 -0.49 -6.89
CA LEU A 114 1.74 -1.28 -7.12
C LEU A 114 2.48 -0.82 -8.38
N ASN A 115 3.77 -1.18 -8.46
CA ASN A 115 4.68 -0.82 -9.55
C ASN A 115 4.39 -1.55 -10.87
N ASP A 116 3.42 -2.48 -10.88
CA ASP A 116 2.93 -3.10 -12.12
C ASP A 116 2.00 -2.18 -12.92
N GLY A 117 1.59 -1.05 -12.33
CA GLY A 117 0.75 -0.04 -12.98
C GLY A 117 -0.68 -0.49 -13.24
N LYS A 118 -1.14 -1.55 -12.58
CA LYS A 118 -2.52 -2.04 -12.71
C LYS A 118 -3.11 -2.50 -11.39
N THR A 119 -2.30 -2.90 -10.42
CA THR A 119 -2.79 -3.45 -9.14
C THR A 119 -2.86 -2.36 -8.08
N ILE A 120 -3.92 -2.38 -7.28
CA ILE A 120 -4.12 -1.47 -6.15
C ILE A 120 -4.58 -2.25 -4.91
N GLN A 121 -4.00 -1.93 -3.76
CA GLN A 121 -4.26 -2.61 -2.48
C GLN A 121 -4.82 -1.62 -1.45
N LEU A 122 -5.81 -2.04 -0.66
CA LEU A 122 -6.31 -1.28 0.48
C LEU A 122 -5.50 -1.64 1.72
N ILE A 123 -4.62 -0.75 2.18
CA ILE A 123 -3.75 -1.00 3.33
C ILE A 123 -3.91 0.07 4.42
N PRO A 124 -3.52 -0.21 5.67
CA PRO A 124 -3.48 0.80 6.72
C PRO A 124 -2.61 1.99 6.34
N SER A 125 -3.08 3.21 6.59
CA SER A 125 -2.36 4.44 6.26
C SER A 125 -1.03 4.56 7.01
N SER A 126 -0.94 4.04 8.24
CA SER A 126 0.30 3.98 9.02
C SER A 126 1.34 3.04 8.41
N ILE A 127 0.92 1.92 7.83
CA ILE A 127 1.81 1.03 7.07
C ILE A 127 2.29 1.76 5.81
N ASN A 128 1.38 2.33 5.02
CA ASN A 128 1.74 3.03 3.79
C ASN A 128 2.68 4.23 4.02
N SER A 129 2.52 4.96 5.13
CA SER A 129 3.34 6.14 5.42
C SER A 129 4.72 5.79 5.98
N LYS A 130 4.86 4.68 6.72
CA LYS A 130 6.12 4.30 7.38
C LYS A 130 7.14 3.68 6.43
N PHE A 131 6.65 2.93 5.44
CA PHE A 131 7.50 2.21 4.49
C PHE A 131 7.57 2.98 3.18
N GLY A 132 8.47 3.98 3.17
CA GLY A 132 8.69 4.85 2.01
C GLY A 132 9.01 4.05 0.75
N HIS A 133 8.39 4.46 -0.35
CA HIS A 133 8.58 3.90 -1.67
C HIS A 133 8.23 4.97 -2.73
N LEU A 134 8.85 4.86 -3.91
CA LEU A 134 8.31 5.48 -5.12
C LEU A 134 7.26 4.49 -5.67
N GLY A 135 5.98 4.88 -5.67
CA GLY A 135 4.86 4.03 -6.09
C GLY A 135 4.15 4.54 -7.35
N GLY A 136 3.46 3.63 -8.06
CA GLY A 136 2.49 3.87 -9.14
C GLY A 136 2.74 5.13 -9.99
N VAL A 137 2.01 6.20 -9.70
CA VAL A 137 2.09 7.49 -10.43
C VAL A 137 3.50 8.10 -10.45
N SER A 138 4.30 7.93 -9.39
CA SER A 138 5.67 8.48 -9.33
C SER A 138 6.68 7.75 -10.22
N GLU A 139 6.33 6.56 -10.73
CA GLU A 139 7.11 5.86 -11.76
C GLU A 139 6.73 6.26 -13.19
N VAL A 140 5.66 7.04 -13.35
CA VAL A 140 5.22 7.60 -14.62
C VAL A 140 5.82 9.00 -14.78
N LYS A 141 7.13 9.06 -15.10
CA LYS A 141 7.72 10.23 -15.77
C LYS A 141 7.60 10.09 -17.28
#